data_AF-X6MEJ3-F1
#
_entry.id   AF-X6MEJ3-F1
#
_cell.length_a   1.000
_cell.length_b   1.000
_cell.length_c   1.000
_cell.angle_alpha   90.00
_cell.angle_beta   90.00
_cell.angle_gamma   90.00
#
_symmetry.space_group_name_H-M   'P 1'
#
loop_
_entity.id
_entity.type
_entity.pdbx_description
1 polymer ?
#
loop_
_entity_poly.entity_id
_entity_poly.type
_entity_poly.pdbx_seq_one_letter_code
_entity_poly.pdbx_strand_id
1 'polypeptide(L)'
;TNVKKIGEEIIKDCYSAFAKSYDTKLGGFGSAPKFPRPVELNVLFRYYFRFGTSTEKKNQEQAKRALDMCIRTLECMGNGGIYDHIGGGFHRYSVDEYWHVPHFEKMLYDNAQLVNSYLEGFRITKNPWFKRICEETLLYLQRDLTHPDGGIYSAEDADSLPLPNDKKKKEGAFYVWKESEIDKILDKNEAKVLKCYYGVEANGNCTLSERSDPHNEFVGLNVLLKRKTVQETAKQCQIEDEQEVEQLLIAGLFFFFLKKKKVWTVDIDLFVATTKRTFFF
;
A
#
# COMPACT_ATOMS: atom_id res chain seq x y z
N THR A 1 15.33 -20.11 -39.37
CA THR A 1 14.23 -20.18 -38.38
C THR A 1 13.38 -18.92 -38.50
N ASN A 2 12.10 -19.05 -38.88
CA ASN A 2 11.15 -17.93 -38.93
C ASN A 2 10.78 -17.53 -37.50
N VAL A 3 11.63 -16.76 -36.83
CA VAL A 3 11.25 -16.11 -35.58
C VAL A 3 10.22 -15.05 -35.95
N LYS A 4 8.94 -15.27 -35.61
CA LYS A 4 7.91 -14.22 -35.67
C LYS A 4 8.48 -13.02 -34.92
N LYS A 5 8.75 -11.92 -35.64
CA LYS A 5 9.14 -10.67 -34.99
C LYS A 5 8.04 -10.30 -33.99
N ILE A 6 8.41 -10.08 -32.74
CA ILE A 6 7.52 -9.49 -31.74
C ILE A 6 7.17 -8.09 -32.27
N GLY A 7 5.95 -7.92 -32.76
CA GLY A 7 5.46 -6.68 -33.37
C GLY A 7 4.63 -5.84 -32.41
N GLU A 8 4.35 -4.59 -32.79
CA GLU A 8 3.55 -3.65 -31.99
C GLU A 8 2.14 -4.17 -31.67
N GLU A 9 1.59 -5.04 -32.51
CA GLU A 9 0.28 -5.66 -32.26
C GLU A 9 0.24 -6.43 -30.94
N ILE A 10 1.33 -7.06 -30.51
CA ILE A 10 1.35 -7.83 -29.26
C ILE A 10 1.12 -6.92 -28.05
N ILE A 11 1.78 -5.76 -27.99
CA ILE A 11 1.62 -4.85 -26.86
C ILE A 11 0.26 -4.12 -26.91
N LYS A 12 -0.30 -3.90 -28.11
CA LYS A 12 -1.66 -3.38 -28.31
C LYS A 12 -2.73 -4.39 -27.88
N ASP A 13 -2.51 -5.68 -28.14
CA ASP A 13 -3.38 -6.76 -27.68
C ASP A 13 -3.34 -6.89 -26.14
N CYS A 14 -2.15 -6.83 -25.53
CA CYS A 14 -2.01 -6.79 -24.07
C CYS A 14 -2.77 -5.60 -23.46
N TYR A 15 -2.58 -4.39 -24.01
CA TYR A 15 -3.33 -3.20 -23.58
C TYR A 15 -4.84 -3.44 -23.67
N SER A 16 -5.31 -3.98 -24.81
CA SER A 16 -6.74 -4.22 -25.03
C SER A 16 -7.32 -5.25 -24.05
N ALA A 17 -6.55 -6.28 -23.68
CA ALA A 17 -6.94 -7.24 -22.66
C ALA A 17 -7.05 -6.59 -21.28
N PHE A 18 -6.02 -5.83 -20.86
CA PHE A 18 -6.03 -5.15 -19.56
C PHE A 18 -7.14 -4.12 -19.46
N ALA A 19 -7.35 -3.31 -20.51
CA ALA A 19 -8.40 -2.30 -20.58
C ALA A 19 -9.82 -2.88 -20.41
N LYS A 20 -10.06 -4.13 -20.84
CA LYS A 20 -11.34 -4.82 -20.66
C LYS A 20 -11.56 -5.31 -19.23
N SER A 21 -10.49 -5.72 -18.55
CA SER A 21 -10.54 -6.22 -17.17
C SER A 21 -10.34 -5.15 -16.10
N TYR A 22 -10.07 -3.90 -16.49
CA TYR A 22 -9.71 -2.82 -15.59
C TYR A 22 -10.92 -2.36 -14.76
N ASP A 23 -10.72 -2.30 -13.45
CA ASP A 23 -11.69 -1.74 -12.51
C ASP A 23 -11.54 -0.21 -12.47
N THR A 24 -12.47 0.49 -13.10
CA THR A 24 -12.43 1.96 -13.19
C THR A 24 -12.70 2.67 -11.87
N LYS A 25 -13.31 1.99 -10.88
CA LYS A 25 -13.68 2.60 -9.59
C LYS A 25 -12.53 2.46 -8.59
N LEU A 26 -12.02 1.24 -8.43
CA LEU A 26 -11.07 0.88 -7.38
C LEU A 26 -9.68 0.54 -7.94
N GLY A 27 -9.43 0.74 -9.25
CA GLY A 27 -8.15 0.42 -9.87
C GLY A 27 -7.85 -1.09 -9.89
N GLY A 28 -6.79 -1.50 -10.57
CA GLY A 28 -6.43 -2.91 -10.73
C GLY A 28 -7.26 -3.63 -11.78
N PHE A 29 -7.11 -4.96 -11.82
CA PHE A 29 -7.63 -5.80 -12.90
C PHE A 29 -8.29 -7.05 -12.37
N GLY A 30 -9.53 -7.31 -12.79
CA GLY A 30 -10.34 -8.44 -12.35
C GLY A 30 -11.18 -8.14 -11.09
N SER A 31 -11.72 -9.20 -10.49
CA SER A 31 -12.54 -9.13 -9.26
C SER A 31 -11.72 -9.43 -8.01
N ALA A 32 -12.33 -9.32 -6.83
CA ALA A 32 -11.76 -9.82 -5.58
C ALA A 32 -11.54 -11.36 -5.63
N PRO A 33 -10.48 -11.89 -4.99
CA PRO A 33 -9.39 -11.17 -4.31
C PRO A 33 -8.51 -10.37 -5.28
N LYS A 34 -8.05 -9.19 -4.86
CA LYS A 34 -7.27 -8.27 -5.71
C LYS A 34 -5.77 -8.40 -5.44
N PHE A 35 -5.04 -8.71 -6.52
CA PHE A 35 -3.59 -8.85 -6.52
C PHE A 35 -2.90 -7.60 -7.09
N PRO A 36 -1.72 -7.20 -6.57
CA PRO A 36 -1.01 -6.02 -7.06
C PRO A 36 -0.61 -6.02 -8.54
N ARG A 37 -0.33 -7.21 -9.11
CA ARG A 37 -0.07 -7.41 -10.54
C ARG A 37 0.93 -6.40 -11.16
N PRO A 38 2.13 -6.23 -10.60
CA PRO A 38 3.08 -5.20 -11.04
C PRO A 38 3.61 -5.44 -12.46
N VAL A 39 3.65 -6.69 -12.94
CA VAL A 39 4.09 -7.01 -14.31
C VAL A 39 3.15 -6.41 -15.35
N GLU A 40 1.85 -6.46 -15.10
CA GLU A 40 0.84 -5.85 -15.95
C GLU A 40 0.95 -4.32 -15.97
N LEU A 41 1.20 -3.70 -14.82
CA LEU A 41 1.51 -2.27 -14.73
C LEU A 41 2.75 -1.92 -15.54
N ASN A 42 3.81 -2.75 -15.47
CA ASN A 42 5.02 -2.53 -16.24
C ASN A 42 4.76 -2.56 -17.75
N VAL A 43 3.91 -3.49 -18.24
CA VAL A 43 3.50 -3.52 -19.66
C VAL A 43 2.76 -2.25 -20.04
N LEU A 44 1.83 -1.76 -19.20
CA LEU A 44 1.08 -0.54 -19.46
C LEU A 44 1.94 0.73 -19.41
N PHE A 45 2.92 0.82 -18.50
CA PHE A 45 3.92 1.89 -18.53
C PHE A 45 4.74 1.86 -19.82
N ARG A 46 5.19 0.68 -20.26
CA ARG A 46 5.91 0.53 -21.55
C ARG A 46 5.02 0.91 -22.73
N TYR A 47 3.72 0.58 -22.69
CA TYR A 47 2.74 1.02 -23.69
C TYR A 47 2.63 2.55 -23.73
N TYR A 48 2.52 3.20 -22.57
CA TYR A 48 2.51 4.65 -22.46
C TYR A 48 3.78 5.29 -23.03
N PHE A 49 4.97 4.79 -22.67
CA PHE A 49 6.23 5.30 -23.21
C PHE A 49 6.35 5.12 -24.73
N ARG A 50 5.82 4.02 -25.27
CA ARG A 50 5.90 3.72 -26.70
C ARG A 50 4.98 4.62 -27.53
N PHE A 51 3.75 4.84 -27.06
CA PHE A 51 2.68 5.45 -27.85
C PHE A 51 2.22 6.83 -27.36
N GLY A 52 2.74 7.33 -26.23
CA GLY A 52 2.33 8.61 -25.63
C GLY A 52 2.63 9.84 -26.50
N THR A 53 3.61 9.74 -27.39
CA THR A 53 3.96 10.78 -28.38
C THR A 53 3.62 10.37 -29.81
N SER A 54 2.75 9.37 -29.99
CA SER A 54 2.30 8.90 -31.29
C SER A 54 1.57 10.01 -32.06
N THR A 55 1.81 10.11 -33.37
CA THR A 55 1.05 11.01 -34.27
C THR A 55 -0.38 10.50 -34.51
N GLU A 56 -0.61 9.19 -34.37
CA GLU A 56 -1.95 8.61 -34.38
C GLU A 56 -2.69 8.93 -33.08
N LYS A 57 -3.73 9.76 -33.18
CA LYS A 57 -4.57 10.19 -32.04
C LYS A 57 -5.10 9.02 -31.20
N LYS A 58 -5.54 7.94 -31.85
CA LYS A 58 -6.04 6.74 -31.16
C LYS A 58 -4.98 6.12 -30.24
N ASN A 59 -3.74 5.98 -30.71
CA ASN A 59 -2.66 5.39 -29.92
C ASN A 59 -2.28 6.31 -28.75
N GLN A 60 -2.28 7.63 -28.97
CA GLN A 60 -2.02 8.61 -27.92
C GLN A 60 -3.09 8.57 -26.81
N GLU A 61 -4.38 8.52 -27.18
CA GLU A 61 -5.48 8.44 -26.21
C GLU A 61 -5.42 7.13 -25.40
N GLN A 62 -5.13 6.01 -26.06
CA GLN A 62 -4.95 4.72 -25.39
C GLN A 62 -3.72 4.71 -24.49
N ALA A 63 -2.63 5.35 -24.91
CA ALA A 63 -1.42 5.49 -24.09
C ALA A 63 -1.72 6.29 -22.82
N LYS A 64 -2.42 7.43 -22.93
CA LYS A 64 -2.85 8.21 -21.76
C LYS A 64 -3.74 7.36 -20.84
N ARG A 65 -4.71 6.63 -21.40
CA ARG A 65 -5.57 5.74 -20.61
C ARG A 65 -4.76 4.63 -19.91
N ALA A 66 -3.73 4.07 -20.55
CA ALA A 66 -2.85 3.08 -19.93
C ALA A 66 -2.10 3.67 -18.73
N LEU A 67 -1.60 4.91 -18.84
CA LEU A 67 -1.01 5.63 -17.72
C LEU A 67 -2.02 5.83 -16.59
N ASP A 68 -3.23 6.32 -16.92
CA ASP A 68 -4.28 6.56 -15.93
C ASP A 68 -4.64 5.28 -15.16
N MET A 69 -4.71 4.13 -15.85
CA MET A 69 -4.91 2.82 -15.20
C MET A 69 -3.80 2.52 -14.20
N CYS A 70 -2.54 2.76 -14.56
CA CYS A 70 -1.40 2.50 -13.67
C CYS A 70 -1.43 3.40 -12.45
N ILE A 71 -1.54 4.71 -12.64
CA ILE A 71 -1.53 5.71 -11.57
C ILE A 71 -2.68 5.44 -10.60
N ARG A 72 -3.89 5.25 -11.11
CA ARG A 72 -5.05 4.97 -10.27
C ARG A 72 -4.92 3.65 -9.50
N THR A 73 -4.37 2.60 -10.12
CA THR A 73 -4.14 1.32 -9.44
C THR A 73 -3.14 1.48 -8.29
N LEU A 74 -2.01 2.14 -8.54
CA LEU A 74 -0.99 2.41 -7.52
C LEU A 74 -1.52 3.31 -6.40
N GLU A 75 -2.34 4.31 -6.72
CA GLU A 75 -3.02 5.15 -5.72
C GLU A 75 -3.99 4.34 -4.86
N CYS A 76 -4.81 3.49 -5.46
CA CYS A 76 -5.75 2.65 -4.73
C CYS A 76 -5.02 1.66 -3.80
N MET A 77 -3.95 1.03 -4.26
CA MET A 77 -3.15 0.13 -3.42
C MET A 77 -2.45 0.87 -2.29
N GLY A 78 -1.76 1.98 -2.58
CA GLY A 78 -0.97 2.70 -1.58
C GLY A 78 -1.81 3.46 -0.55
N ASN A 79 -3.10 3.69 -0.83
CA ASN A 79 -4.06 4.23 0.13
C ASN A 79 -4.90 3.12 0.81
N GLY A 80 -4.89 1.90 0.29
CA GLY A 80 -5.61 0.75 0.84
C GLY A 80 -4.89 0.13 2.04
N GLY A 81 -5.53 -0.84 2.68
CA GLY A 81 -4.94 -1.62 3.77
C GLY A 81 -3.96 -2.70 3.30
N ILE A 82 -3.92 -2.99 1.99
CA ILE A 82 -2.87 -3.84 1.39
C ILE A 82 -1.46 -3.24 1.56
N TYR A 83 -1.37 -1.91 1.73
CA TYR A 83 -0.14 -1.23 2.10
C TYR A 83 -0.01 -1.11 3.62
N ASP A 84 1.12 -1.52 4.18
CA ASP A 84 1.39 -1.36 5.61
C ASP A 84 1.76 0.10 5.90
N HIS A 85 0.79 0.89 6.35
CA HIS A 85 0.97 2.32 6.68
C HIS A 85 1.91 2.59 7.85
N ILE A 86 2.27 1.58 8.65
CA ILE A 86 3.17 1.73 9.81
C ILE A 86 4.59 1.34 9.43
N GLY A 87 4.75 0.15 8.85
CA GLY A 87 6.05 -0.46 8.56
C GLY A 87 6.52 -0.33 7.12
N GLY A 88 5.66 0.06 6.18
CA GLY A 88 5.94 0.03 4.76
C GLY A 88 5.84 -1.38 4.15
N GLY A 89 5.91 -1.42 2.82
CA GLY A 89 5.72 -2.65 2.04
C GLY A 89 4.25 -3.06 1.89
N PHE A 90 4.04 -4.02 1.00
CA PHE A 90 2.73 -4.50 0.58
C PHE A 90 2.53 -5.94 1.01
N HIS A 91 1.31 -6.22 1.47
CA HIS A 91 0.78 -7.56 1.64
C HIS A 91 0.46 -8.18 0.27
N ARG A 92 0.37 -9.50 0.23
CA ARG A 92 0.35 -10.28 -1.02
C ARG A 92 -0.88 -10.00 -1.89
N TYR A 93 -2.05 -9.87 -1.27
CA TYR A 93 -3.30 -9.50 -1.95
C TYR A 93 -4.33 -8.99 -0.95
N SER A 94 -5.35 -8.32 -1.47
CA SER A 94 -6.56 -7.95 -0.72
C SER A 94 -7.62 -9.02 -0.92
N VAL A 95 -8.24 -9.51 0.16
CA VAL A 95 -9.36 -10.48 0.05
C VAL A 95 -10.61 -9.83 -0.54
N ASP A 96 -10.76 -8.51 -0.34
CA ASP A 96 -11.86 -7.71 -0.87
C ASP A 96 -11.47 -6.84 -2.08
N GLU A 97 -12.48 -6.24 -2.69
CA GLU A 97 -12.36 -5.40 -3.87
C GLU A 97 -11.79 -4.00 -3.59
N TYR A 98 -11.76 -3.57 -2.33
CA TYR A 98 -11.45 -2.21 -1.89
C TYR A 98 -9.95 -1.98 -1.66
N TRP A 99 -9.12 -3.02 -1.84
CA TRP A 99 -7.73 -3.05 -1.39
C TRP A 99 -7.62 -2.88 0.14
N HIS A 100 -8.66 -3.27 0.88
CA HIS A 100 -8.75 -3.00 2.30
C HIS A 100 -8.19 -4.14 3.13
N VAL A 101 -8.90 -5.26 3.25
CA VAL A 101 -8.44 -6.36 4.12
C VAL A 101 -7.41 -7.22 3.38
N PRO A 102 -6.16 -7.32 3.85
CA PRO A 102 -5.14 -8.12 3.21
C PRO A 102 -5.20 -9.59 3.63
N HIS A 103 -4.65 -10.45 2.78
CA HIS A 103 -3.95 -11.63 3.27
C HIS A 103 -2.54 -11.20 3.68
N PHE A 104 -2.25 -11.23 4.98
CA PHE A 104 -1.17 -10.42 5.57
C PHE A 104 0.27 -10.87 5.27
N GLU A 105 0.45 -11.98 4.55
CA GLU A 105 1.75 -12.41 4.02
C GLU A 105 2.39 -11.29 3.17
N LYS A 106 3.70 -11.07 3.31
CA LYS A 106 4.44 -10.12 2.47
C LYS A 106 5.55 -10.84 1.71
N MET A 107 5.46 -10.84 0.38
CA MET A 107 6.42 -11.55 -0.48
C MET A 107 7.51 -10.62 -1.00
N LEU A 108 8.76 -11.10 -1.04
CA LEU A 108 9.89 -10.36 -1.61
C LEU A 108 9.63 -9.97 -3.06
N TYR A 109 9.20 -10.93 -3.89
CA TYR A 109 9.05 -10.69 -5.33
C TYR A 109 7.95 -9.68 -5.65
N ASP A 110 6.88 -9.62 -4.85
CA ASP A 110 5.80 -8.65 -5.02
C ASP A 110 6.31 -7.25 -4.69
N ASN A 111 6.92 -7.09 -3.51
CA ASN A 111 7.46 -5.82 -3.05
C ASN A 111 8.58 -5.28 -3.95
N ALA A 112 9.53 -6.13 -4.35
CA ALA A 112 10.62 -5.74 -5.25
C ALA A 112 10.11 -5.27 -6.63
N GLN A 113 9.03 -5.89 -7.13
CA GLN A 113 8.43 -5.45 -8.39
C GLN A 113 7.59 -4.17 -8.22
N LEU A 114 6.87 -4.01 -7.11
CA LEU A 114 6.12 -2.80 -6.82
C LEU A 114 7.01 -1.56 -6.65
N VAL A 115 8.22 -1.71 -6.08
CA VAL A 115 9.24 -0.63 -6.08
C VAL A 115 9.43 -0.07 -7.48
N ASN A 116 9.55 -0.92 -8.50
CA ASN A 116 9.70 -0.47 -9.88
C ASN A 116 8.45 0.23 -10.41
N SER A 117 7.25 -0.29 -10.10
CA SER A 117 5.99 0.32 -10.55
C SER A 117 5.75 1.69 -9.91
N TYR A 118 6.00 1.85 -8.60
CA TYR A 118 5.93 3.15 -7.91
C TYR A 118 7.03 4.11 -8.38
N LEU A 119 8.23 3.60 -8.65
CA LEU A 119 9.30 4.43 -9.23
C LEU A 119 8.93 4.95 -10.62
N GLU A 120 8.36 4.13 -11.50
CA GLU A 120 7.88 4.59 -12.81
C GLU A 120 6.74 5.62 -12.65
N GLY A 121 5.80 5.39 -11.71
CA GLY A 121 4.78 6.36 -11.33
C GLY A 121 5.38 7.72 -10.94
N PHE A 122 6.40 7.72 -10.07
CA PHE A 122 7.13 8.94 -9.70
C PHE A 122 7.86 9.58 -10.89
N ARG A 123 8.57 8.78 -11.69
CA ARG A 123 9.36 9.31 -12.82
C ARG A 123 8.49 10.04 -13.84
N ILE A 124 7.28 9.54 -14.09
CA ILE A 124 6.32 10.10 -15.04
C ILE A 124 5.58 11.30 -14.44
N THR A 125 5.00 11.15 -13.25
CA THR A 125 4.12 12.18 -12.66
C THR A 125 4.86 13.26 -11.88
N LYS A 126 6.09 12.97 -11.43
CA LYS A 126 6.84 13.75 -10.44
C LYS A 126 6.14 13.94 -9.09
N ASN A 127 5.05 13.22 -8.84
CA ASN A 127 4.34 13.33 -7.57
C ASN A 127 5.16 12.64 -6.45
N PRO A 128 5.60 13.39 -5.42
CA PRO A 128 6.47 12.86 -4.37
C PRO A 128 5.83 11.74 -3.55
N TRP A 129 4.49 11.61 -3.55
CA TRP A 129 3.80 10.50 -2.89
C TRP A 129 4.24 9.13 -3.43
N PHE A 130 4.42 8.97 -4.74
CA PHE A 130 4.93 7.71 -5.31
C PHE A 130 6.37 7.42 -4.88
N LYS A 131 7.20 8.46 -4.80
CA LYS A 131 8.58 8.34 -4.31
C LYS A 131 8.58 7.85 -2.85
N ARG A 132 7.73 8.43 -2.00
CA ARG A 132 7.58 8.03 -0.61
C ARG A 132 7.25 6.53 -0.49
N ILE A 133 6.20 6.07 -1.17
CA ILE A 133 5.79 4.65 -1.11
C ILE A 133 6.90 3.72 -1.61
N CYS A 134 7.63 4.11 -2.66
CA CYS A 134 8.79 3.39 -3.17
C CYS A 134 9.90 3.28 -2.11
N GLU A 135 10.27 4.40 -1.47
CA GLU A 135 11.29 4.44 -0.42
C GLU A 135 10.86 3.62 0.81
N GLU A 136 9.63 3.80 1.30
CA GLU A 136 9.10 3.04 2.44
C GLU A 136 9.07 1.52 2.17
N THR A 137 8.77 1.11 0.94
CA THR A 137 8.83 -0.31 0.52
C THR A 137 10.28 -0.82 0.49
N LEU A 138 11.23 -0.03 -0.01
CA LEU A 138 12.65 -0.38 0.00
C LEU A 138 13.19 -0.52 1.44
N LEU A 139 12.77 0.34 2.36
CA LEU A 139 13.16 0.27 3.76
C LEU A 139 12.61 -1.00 4.42
N TYR A 140 11.36 -1.37 4.15
CA TYR A 140 10.81 -2.65 4.60
C TYR A 140 11.67 -3.82 4.10
N LEU A 141 12.02 -3.85 2.80
CA LEU A 141 12.89 -4.90 2.26
C LEU A 141 14.26 -4.95 2.94
N GLN A 142 14.87 -3.78 3.17
CA GLN A 142 16.16 -3.66 3.83
C GLN A 142 16.10 -4.09 5.30
N ARG A 143 15.03 -3.72 6.00
CA ARG A 143 14.88 -3.86 7.45
C ARG A 143 14.40 -5.24 7.85
N ASP A 144 13.41 -5.78 7.16
CA ASP A 144 12.70 -7.01 7.56
C ASP A 144 13.09 -8.20 6.69
N LEU A 145 13.36 -8.00 5.40
CA LEU A 145 13.68 -9.10 4.48
C LEU A 145 15.18 -9.31 4.21
N THR A 146 16.06 -8.44 4.69
CA THR A 146 17.52 -8.63 4.49
C THR A 146 18.12 -9.36 5.68
N HIS A 147 18.82 -10.46 5.42
CA HIS A 147 19.51 -11.21 6.47
C HIS A 147 20.78 -10.44 6.90
N PRO A 148 21.08 -10.31 8.21
CA PRO A 148 22.26 -9.56 8.69
C PRO A 148 23.59 -10.01 8.09
N ASP A 149 23.75 -11.32 7.87
CA ASP A 149 24.95 -11.92 7.25
C ASP A 149 24.97 -11.85 5.71
N GLY A 150 23.98 -11.18 5.10
CA GLY A 150 23.78 -11.13 3.65
C GLY A 150 22.73 -12.13 3.14
N GLY A 151 22.20 -11.87 1.94
CA GLY A 151 21.04 -12.59 1.40
C GLY A 151 19.71 -11.91 1.75
N ILE A 152 18.63 -12.33 1.08
CA ILE A 152 17.30 -11.74 1.23
C ILE A 152 16.28 -12.88 1.42
N TYR A 153 15.48 -12.81 2.47
CA TYR A 153 14.37 -13.72 2.75
C TYR A 153 13.31 -13.62 1.65
N SER A 154 12.65 -14.74 1.33
CA SER A 154 11.64 -14.78 0.26
C SER A 154 10.28 -14.19 0.67
N ALA A 155 9.96 -14.19 1.97
CA ALA A 155 8.66 -13.78 2.48
C ALA A 155 8.64 -13.52 4.00
N GLU A 156 7.63 -12.80 4.45
CA GLU A 156 7.15 -12.71 5.84
C GLU A 156 5.80 -13.45 5.94
N ASP A 157 5.67 -14.37 6.91
CA ASP A 157 4.47 -15.19 7.16
C ASP A 157 3.29 -14.32 7.64
N ALA A 158 2.07 -14.67 7.21
CA ALA A 158 0.84 -13.99 7.64
C ALA A 158 0.50 -14.31 9.10
N ASP A 159 0.83 -15.52 9.54
CA ASP A 159 0.47 -16.03 10.86
C ASP A 159 1.44 -15.55 11.94
N SER A 160 0.91 -14.81 12.90
CA SER A 160 1.67 -14.17 13.98
C SER A 160 1.04 -14.40 15.36
N LEU A 161 1.88 -14.43 16.40
CA LEU A 161 1.39 -14.50 17.78
C LEU A 161 0.91 -13.11 18.21
N PRO A 162 -0.36 -12.94 18.64
CA PRO A 162 -0.85 -11.64 19.08
C PRO A 162 -0.06 -11.09 20.29
N LEU A 163 0.35 -11.97 21.20
CA LEU A 163 1.23 -11.65 22.31
C LEU A 163 2.38 -12.68 22.40
N PRO A 164 3.57 -12.30 22.93
CA PRO A 164 4.73 -13.20 23.00
C PRO A 164 4.49 -14.54 23.71
N ASN A 165 3.53 -14.59 24.63
CA ASN A 165 3.20 -15.79 25.41
C ASN A 165 1.99 -16.57 24.86
N ASP A 166 1.38 -16.09 23.77
CA ASP A 166 0.27 -16.82 23.14
C ASP A 166 0.78 -18.10 22.49
N LYS A 167 -0.07 -19.13 22.46
CA LYS A 167 0.24 -20.43 21.86
C LYS A 167 -0.37 -20.62 20.47
N LYS A 168 -1.33 -19.77 20.10
CA LYS A 168 -2.05 -19.85 18.83
C LYS A 168 -1.70 -18.62 18.00
N LYS A 169 -1.14 -18.86 16.82
CA LYS A 169 -0.96 -17.83 15.80
C LYS A 169 -2.32 -17.41 15.25
N LYS A 170 -2.41 -16.16 14.80
CA LYS A 170 -3.55 -15.60 14.08
C LYS A 170 -3.04 -14.89 12.84
N GLU A 171 -3.85 -14.90 11.79
CA GLU A 171 -3.58 -14.13 10.59
C GLU A 171 -3.51 -12.63 10.93
N GLY A 172 -2.42 -11.98 10.53
CA GLY A 172 -2.31 -10.52 10.58
C GLY A 172 -2.24 -9.89 11.97
N ALA A 173 -1.94 -10.64 13.04
CA ALA A 173 -2.02 -10.14 14.42
C ALA A 173 -1.19 -8.87 14.70
N PHE A 174 -0.14 -8.60 13.91
CA PHE A 174 0.68 -7.39 14.00
C PHE A 174 0.17 -6.19 13.20
N TYR A 175 -0.87 -6.40 12.40
CA TYR A 175 -1.37 -5.45 11.39
C TYR A 175 -2.81 -5.02 11.64
N VAL A 176 -3.44 -5.58 12.67
CA VAL A 176 -4.83 -5.32 13.06
C VAL A 176 -4.91 -4.78 14.48
N TRP A 177 -5.82 -3.83 14.71
CA TRP A 177 -5.84 -3.06 15.96
C TRP A 177 -7.25 -2.86 16.49
N LYS A 178 -7.46 -3.07 17.79
CA LYS A 178 -8.65 -2.52 18.46
C LYS A 178 -8.48 -1.02 18.61
N GLU A 179 -9.58 -0.27 18.52
CA GLU A 179 -9.56 1.18 18.78
C GLU A 179 -8.93 1.48 20.17
N SER A 180 -9.33 0.72 21.19
CA SER A 180 -8.80 0.88 22.55
C SER A 180 -7.30 0.61 22.69
N GLU A 181 -6.67 -0.10 21.75
CA GLU A 181 -5.22 -0.30 21.74
C GLU A 181 -4.51 0.94 21.19
N ILE A 182 -5.10 1.58 20.17
CA ILE A 182 -4.63 2.86 19.63
C ILE A 182 -4.63 3.92 20.74
N ASP A 183 -5.74 4.04 21.47
CA ASP A 183 -5.89 5.02 22.55
C ASP A 183 -4.93 4.77 23.74
N LYS A 184 -4.38 3.56 23.87
CA LYS A 184 -3.38 3.22 24.91
C LYS A 184 -1.95 3.51 24.46
N ILE A 185 -1.69 3.52 23.16
CA ILE A 185 -0.35 3.72 22.59
C ILE A 185 -0.08 5.21 22.35
N LEU A 186 -1.10 5.93 21.91
CA LEU A 186 -0.99 7.31 21.44
C LEU A 186 -1.56 8.30 22.45
N ASP A 187 -1.11 9.55 22.37
CA ASP A 187 -1.81 10.62 23.07
C ASP A 187 -3.18 10.89 22.45
N LYS A 188 -4.00 11.70 23.15
CA LYS A 188 -5.39 11.96 22.76
C LYS A 188 -5.52 12.63 21.39
N ASN A 189 -4.61 13.54 21.03
CA ASN A 189 -4.68 14.30 19.79
C ASN A 189 -4.16 13.45 18.61
N GLU A 190 -3.05 12.76 18.80
CA GLU A 190 -2.50 11.77 17.87
C GLU A 190 -3.54 10.69 17.56
N ALA A 191 -4.14 10.09 18.59
CA ALA A 191 -5.17 9.06 18.41
C ALA A 191 -6.39 9.61 17.66
N LYS A 192 -6.88 10.81 18.00
CA LYS A 192 -8.02 11.43 17.32
C LYS A 192 -7.74 11.62 15.83
N VAL A 193 -6.59 12.19 15.49
CA VAL A 193 -6.19 12.47 14.10
C VAL A 193 -5.97 11.17 13.33
N LEU A 194 -5.24 10.21 13.91
CA LEU A 194 -4.92 8.94 13.26
C LEU A 194 -6.18 8.11 13.01
N LYS A 195 -7.07 7.98 14.00
CA LYS A 195 -8.35 7.29 13.83
C LYS A 195 -9.22 7.92 12.76
N CYS A 196 -9.25 9.25 12.70
CA CYS A 196 -10.01 9.99 11.69
C CYS A 196 -9.46 9.79 10.26
N TYR A 197 -8.14 9.82 10.11
CA TYR A 197 -7.44 9.69 8.83
C TYR A 197 -7.51 8.27 8.27
N TYR A 198 -7.28 7.26 9.12
CA TYR A 198 -7.26 5.85 8.72
C TYR A 198 -8.61 5.13 8.88
N GLY A 199 -9.66 5.83 9.27
CA GLY A 199 -11.00 5.24 9.41
C GLY A 199 -11.05 4.10 10.42
N VAL A 200 -10.46 4.33 11.60
CA VAL A 200 -10.56 3.39 12.71
C VAL A 200 -11.94 3.55 13.34
N GLU A 201 -12.61 2.43 13.57
CA GLU A 201 -13.93 2.34 14.16
C GLU A 201 -13.89 1.54 15.46
N ALA A 202 -14.78 1.89 16.40
CA ALA A 202 -14.87 1.25 17.72
C ALA A 202 -15.15 -0.27 17.64
N ASN A 203 -15.91 -0.69 16.62
CA ASN A 203 -16.28 -2.08 16.38
C ASN A 203 -15.46 -2.76 15.28
N GLY A 204 -14.33 -2.16 14.89
CA GLY A 204 -13.54 -2.61 13.75
C GLY A 204 -14.09 -2.14 12.41
N ASN A 205 -13.26 -2.17 11.37
CA ASN A 205 -13.60 -1.62 10.05
C ASN A 205 -13.62 -2.66 8.93
N CYS A 206 -13.36 -3.94 9.22
CA CYS A 206 -13.25 -5.05 8.26
C CYS A 206 -14.62 -5.55 7.74
N THR A 207 -15.52 -4.63 7.38
CA THR A 207 -16.94 -4.89 7.10
C THR A 207 -17.40 -4.37 5.73
N LEU A 208 -16.47 -3.87 4.90
CA LEU A 208 -16.82 -3.22 3.63
C LEU A 208 -17.30 -4.18 2.55
N SER A 209 -16.94 -5.45 2.64
CA SER A 209 -17.33 -6.51 1.73
C SER A 209 -17.68 -7.77 2.52
N GLU A 210 -18.59 -8.58 2.01
CA GLU A 210 -18.83 -9.95 2.54
C GLU A 210 -17.56 -10.82 2.47
N ARG A 211 -16.59 -10.42 1.63
CA ARG A 211 -15.28 -11.06 1.50
C ARG A 211 -14.23 -10.54 2.48
N SER A 212 -14.46 -9.42 3.16
CA SER A 212 -13.48 -8.79 4.05
C SER A 212 -13.19 -9.66 5.28
N ASP A 213 -14.19 -10.36 5.82
CA ASP A 213 -14.00 -11.23 6.98
C ASP A 213 -15.00 -12.41 7.00
N PRO A 214 -14.89 -13.37 6.05
CA PRO A 214 -15.87 -14.45 5.90
C PRO A 214 -15.87 -15.44 7.09
N HIS A 215 -14.84 -15.39 7.93
CA HIS A 215 -14.64 -16.30 9.06
C HIS A 215 -14.74 -15.62 10.43
N ASN A 216 -15.09 -14.32 10.47
CA ASN A 216 -15.22 -13.51 11.68
C ASN A 216 -13.91 -13.46 12.51
N GLU A 217 -12.76 -13.44 11.84
CA GLU A 217 -11.44 -13.37 12.47
C GLU A 217 -11.05 -11.95 12.87
N PHE A 218 -11.63 -10.94 12.21
CA PHE A 218 -11.32 -9.52 12.36
C PHE A 218 -12.43 -8.71 13.06
N VAL A 219 -13.38 -9.37 13.71
CA VAL A 219 -14.44 -8.72 14.48
C VAL A 219 -13.84 -7.83 15.59
N GLY A 220 -14.23 -6.54 15.60
CA GLY A 220 -13.70 -5.57 16.57
C GLY A 220 -12.30 -5.04 16.24
N LEU A 221 -11.72 -5.44 15.10
CA LEU A 221 -10.38 -5.09 14.69
C LEU A 221 -10.39 -4.18 13.45
N ASN A 222 -9.39 -3.30 13.41
CA ASN A 222 -9.20 -2.32 12.35
C ASN A 222 -7.95 -2.64 11.55
N VAL A 223 -8.09 -2.60 10.23
CA VAL A 223 -6.97 -2.48 9.29
C VAL A 223 -6.86 -1.02 8.88
N LEU A 224 -5.67 -0.43 9.00
CA LEU A 224 -5.46 0.96 8.60
C LEU A 224 -5.56 1.08 7.08
N LEU A 225 -6.45 1.96 6.61
CA LEU A 225 -6.53 2.39 5.22
C LEU A 225 -6.81 3.88 5.19
N LYS A 226 -6.20 4.62 4.27
CA LYS A 226 -6.45 6.06 4.18
C LYS A 226 -7.91 6.28 3.73
N ARG A 227 -8.74 6.79 4.64
CA ARG A 227 -10.13 7.18 4.37
C ARG A 227 -10.30 8.64 4.03
N LYS A 228 -9.39 9.48 4.53
CA LYS A 228 -9.47 10.94 4.40
C LYS A 228 -8.16 11.54 3.95
N THR A 229 -8.27 12.67 3.28
CA THR A 229 -7.17 13.59 3.04
C THR A 229 -6.79 14.34 4.32
N VAL A 230 -5.61 14.97 4.33
CA VAL A 230 -5.16 15.82 5.44
C VAL A 230 -6.18 16.93 5.70
N GLN A 231 -6.63 17.62 4.64
CA GLN A 231 -7.66 18.65 4.69
C GLN A 231 -8.98 18.16 5.31
N GLU A 232 -9.50 17.00 4.89
CA GLU A 232 -10.73 16.43 5.46
C GLU A 232 -10.56 16.04 6.93
N THR A 233 -9.39 15.49 7.29
CA THR A 233 -9.05 15.17 8.67
C THR A 233 -8.94 16.43 9.52
N ALA A 234 -8.31 17.50 9.03
CA ALA A 234 -8.21 18.79 9.71
C ALA A 234 -9.60 19.35 10.03
N LYS A 235 -10.47 19.40 9.02
CA LYS A 235 -11.86 19.85 9.17
C LYS A 235 -12.64 19.03 10.21
N GLN A 236 -12.56 17.70 10.15
CA GLN A 236 -13.28 16.84 11.08
C GLN A 236 -12.69 16.88 12.50
N CYS A 237 -11.37 17.02 12.62
CA CYS A 237 -10.70 17.12 13.92
C CYS A 237 -10.74 18.52 14.52
N GLN A 238 -11.25 19.52 13.78
CA GLN A 238 -11.29 20.93 14.15
C GLN A 238 -9.86 21.48 14.39
N ILE A 239 -8.95 21.14 13.48
CA ILE A 239 -7.58 21.63 13.46
C ILE A 239 -7.48 22.62 12.28
N GLU A 240 -7.00 23.83 12.55
CA GLU A 240 -6.93 24.89 11.53
C GLU A 240 -5.74 24.70 10.59
N ASP A 241 -4.60 24.28 11.11
CA ASP A 241 -3.37 24.07 10.34
C ASP A 241 -3.23 22.61 9.87
N GLU A 242 -3.25 22.41 8.56
CA GLU A 242 -3.02 21.09 7.96
C GLU A 242 -1.63 20.52 8.31
N GLN A 243 -0.63 21.37 8.57
CA GLN A 243 0.70 20.91 8.99
C GLN A 243 0.67 20.26 10.38
N GLU A 244 -0.20 20.73 11.28
CA GLU A 244 -0.38 20.11 12.60
C GLU A 244 -0.95 18.69 12.45
N VAL A 245 -1.90 18.50 11.53
CA VAL A 245 -2.44 17.17 11.21
C VAL A 245 -1.33 16.23 10.71
N GLU A 246 -0.49 16.69 9.80
CA GLU A 246 0.64 15.90 9.31
C GLU A 246 1.62 15.54 10.42
N GLN A 247 1.98 16.48 11.29
CA GLN A 247 2.87 16.23 12.42
C GLN A 247 2.29 15.20 13.40
N LEU A 248 1.01 15.30 13.73
CA LEU A 248 0.32 14.34 14.59
C LEU A 248 0.23 12.95 13.95
N LEU A 249 0.04 12.86 12.63
CA LEU A 249 0.08 11.58 11.90
C LEU A 249 1.47 10.94 11.95
N ILE A 250 2.54 11.72 11.73
CA ILE A 250 3.92 11.24 11.79
C ILE A 250 4.24 10.71 13.19
N ALA A 251 3.94 11.50 14.22
CA ALA A 251 4.19 11.14 15.61
C ALA A 251 3.43 9.87 15.98
N GLY A 252 2.14 9.80 15.63
CA GLY A 252 1.32 8.61 15.87
C GLY A 252 1.84 7.34 15.20
N LEU A 253 2.20 7.42 13.91
CA LEU A 253 2.79 6.29 13.18
C LEU A 253 4.14 5.86 13.75
N PHE A 254 4.97 6.82 14.20
CA PHE A 254 6.23 6.52 14.86
C PHE A 254 6.03 5.74 16.17
N PHE A 255 5.07 6.14 17.01
CA PHE A 255 4.78 5.40 18.24
C PHE A 255 4.21 4.00 17.98
N PHE A 256 3.39 3.84 16.94
CA PHE A 256 2.99 2.52 16.46
C PHE A 256 4.19 1.67 16.04
N PHE A 257 5.10 2.25 15.25
CA PHE A 257 6.30 1.58 14.81
C PHE A 257 7.18 1.14 16.00
N LEU A 258 7.37 2.00 17.01
CA LEU A 258 8.08 1.66 18.24
C LEU A 258 7.39 0.55 19.04
N LYS A 259 6.05 0.53 19.07
CA LYS A 259 5.29 -0.56 19.70
C LYS A 259 5.52 -1.87 18.98
N LYS A 260 5.53 -1.87 17.63
CA LYS A 260 5.90 -3.03 16.80
C LYS A 260 7.32 -3.50 17.17
N LYS A 261 8.29 -2.58 17.33
CA LYS A 261 9.66 -2.90 17.79
C LYS A 261 9.73 -3.51 19.21
N LYS A 262 8.82 -3.22 20.14
CA LYS A 262 8.81 -3.94 21.44
C LYS A 262 8.47 -5.42 21.29
N VAL A 263 7.99 -5.84 20.12
CA VAL A 263 7.76 -7.23 19.73
C VAL A 263 8.86 -7.73 18.76
N TRP A 264 9.66 -6.83 18.15
CA TRP A 264 10.66 -7.12 17.10
C TRP A 264 11.98 -6.32 17.29
N THR A 265 13.16 -6.94 17.21
CA THR A 265 14.44 -6.19 17.17
C THR A 265 14.60 -5.46 15.83
N VAL A 266 14.37 -4.13 15.82
CA VAL A 266 14.43 -3.30 14.61
C VAL A 266 15.30 -2.05 14.82
N ASP A 267 16.09 -1.62 13.84
CA ASP A 267 16.93 -0.41 13.93
C ASP A 267 16.10 0.89 13.85
N ILE A 268 16.33 1.83 14.79
CA ILE A 268 15.55 3.09 14.91
C ILE A 268 16.07 4.19 13.99
N ASP A 269 17.36 4.16 13.66
CA ASP A 269 18.01 5.23 12.90
C ASP A 269 17.50 5.25 11.44
N LEU A 270 17.15 4.08 10.92
CA LEU A 270 16.61 3.92 9.56
C LEU A 270 15.19 4.51 9.43
N PHE A 271 14.33 4.40 10.44
CA PHE A 271 12.97 4.96 10.43
C PHE A 271 12.98 6.50 10.53
N VAL A 272 13.81 7.04 11.43
CA VAL A 272 13.93 8.49 11.68
C VAL A 272 14.53 9.21 10.48
N ALA A 273 15.49 8.58 9.78
CA ALA A 273 16.09 9.11 8.56
C ALA A 273 15.06 9.36 7.44
N THR A 274 14.00 8.54 7.39
CA THR A 274 12.91 8.68 6.42
C THR A 274 11.78 9.57 6.89
N THR A 275 11.28 9.46 8.12
CA THR A 275 10.21 10.38 8.58
C THR A 275 10.63 11.86 8.51
N LYS A 276 11.92 12.17 8.74
CA LYS A 276 12.46 13.52 8.51
C LYS A 276 12.62 13.91 7.03
N ARG A 277 12.86 12.96 6.12
CA ARG A 277 12.94 13.23 4.66
C ARG A 277 11.58 13.23 3.95
N THR A 278 10.57 12.61 4.56
CA THR A 278 9.26 12.34 3.97
C THR A 278 8.25 13.48 4.16
N PHE A 279 8.47 14.38 5.13
CA PHE A 279 7.52 15.47 5.44
C PHE A 279 8.14 16.88 5.45
N PHE A 280 9.47 17.00 5.30
CA PHE A 280 10.16 18.30 5.26
C PHE A 280 10.65 18.70 3.85
N PHE A 281 10.10 18.10 2.79
CA PHE A 281 10.38 18.49 1.39
C PHE A 281 9.12 18.55 0.55
#